data_AF-A0A2E7CYT1-F1
#
_entry.id   AF-A0A2E7CYT1-F1
#
_cell.length_a   1.000
_cell.length_b   1.000
_cell.length_c   1.000
_cell.angle_alpha   90.00
_cell.angle_beta   90.00
_cell.angle_gamma   90.00
#
_symmetry.space_group_name_H-M   'P 1'
#
loop_
_entity.id
_entity.type
_entity.pdbx_description
1 polymer ?
#
loop_
_entity_poly.entity_id
_entity_poly.type
_entity_poly.pdbx_seq_one_letter_code
_entity_poly.pdbx_strand_id
1 'polypeptide(L)'
;MEHSTTIQRCAKYGDPGSTKFAIYAPYAPHVSYSGPDGNVPTAGNGTFHNYGGEAKYAKGCFTEFSNAVTADCATLIAYGGSNGGEPRQIKFADDSLGANAAVELHNGGMLALSYHTGVLTIKSLAAYDSGAIQIQLGKTTSGLAVSDELNPYSDAIVDFDFYSKRKPRRGKSYTILS
;
A
#
# COMPACT_ATOMS: atom_id res chain seq x y z
N MET A 1 26.05 4.82 1.24
CA MET A 1 24.62 4.46 1.30
C MET A 1 23.97 5.20 0.14
N GLU A 2 23.67 4.52 -0.96
CA GLU A 2 23.09 5.16 -2.14
C GLU A 2 21.61 5.40 -1.91
N HIS A 3 21.19 6.67 -1.96
CA HIS A 3 19.78 7.03 -1.96
C HIS A 3 19.25 6.83 -3.39
N SER A 4 18.58 5.70 -3.63
CA SER A 4 17.87 5.48 -4.90
C SER A 4 16.50 6.13 -4.82
N THR A 5 16.32 7.27 -5.48
CA THR A 5 15.00 7.88 -5.70
C THR A 5 14.41 7.32 -6.99
N THR A 6 13.31 6.59 -6.89
CA THR A 6 12.58 6.06 -8.05
C THR A 6 11.33 6.89 -8.27
N ILE A 7 11.36 7.77 -9.27
CA ILE A 7 10.19 8.55 -9.68
C ILE A 7 9.46 7.78 -10.77
N GLN A 8 8.29 7.25 -10.45
CA GLN A 8 7.47 6.54 -11.42
C GLN A 8 6.36 7.44 -11.98
N ARG A 9 6.58 8.01 -13.17
CA ARG A 9 5.54 8.74 -13.90
C ARG A 9 4.74 7.80 -14.77
N CYS A 10 3.42 7.91 -14.72
CA CYS A 10 2.51 7.06 -15.47
C CYS A 10 2.21 7.68 -16.83
N ALA A 11 2.06 6.85 -17.86
CA ALA A 11 1.70 7.34 -19.19
C ALA A 11 0.27 7.87 -19.20
N LYS A 12 0.06 9.00 -19.88
CA LYS A 12 -1.24 9.68 -20.01
C LYS A 12 -2.34 8.82 -20.68
N TYR A 13 -1.95 7.78 -21.44
CA TYR A 13 -2.82 6.90 -22.24
C TYR A 13 -2.29 5.46 -22.39
N GLY A 14 -1.64 4.89 -21.38
CA GLY A 14 -1.03 3.56 -21.46
C GLY A 14 -1.22 2.72 -20.20
N ASP A 15 -0.69 1.50 -20.23
CA ASP A 15 -0.65 0.63 -19.05
C ASP A 15 -0.01 1.37 -17.86
N PRO A 16 -0.56 1.21 -16.65
CA PRO A 16 -0.04 1.87 -15.47
C PRO A 16 1.41 1.42 -15.24
N GLY A 17 2.29 2.37 -14.96
CA GLY A 17 3.60 2.02 -14.41
C GLY A 17 3.40 1.25 -13.10
N SER A 18 4.13 0.15 -12.91
CA SER A 18 4.18 -0.53 -11.62
C SER A 18 5.61 -0.68 -11.12
N THR A 19 5.79 -0.57 -9.81
CA THR A 19 7.00 -1.01 -9.11
C THR A 19 6.58 -2.15 -8.21
N LYS A 20 7.20 -3.32 -8.36
CA LYS A 20 6.82 -4.51 -7.60
C LYS A 20 8.00 -5.13 -6.90
N PHE A 21 7.86 -5.29 -5.58
CA PHE A 21 8.75 -6.07 -4.73
C PHE A 21 8.04 -7.39 -4.42
N ALA A 22 8.57 -8.49 -4.95
CA ALA A 22 8.03 -9.81 -4.72
C ALA A 22 9.11 -10.87 -4.81
N ILE A 23 9.02 -11.89 -3.95
CA ILE A 23 9.72 -13.15 -4.15
C ILE A 23 8.78 -14.06 -4.95
N TYR A 24 9.22 -14.53 -6.11
CA TYR A 24 8.51 -15.57 -6.87
C TYR A 24 9.12 -16.93 -6.52
N ALA A 25 8.60 -17.58 -5.47
CA ALA A 25 8.93 -18.97 -5.19
C ALA A 25 7.97 -19.91 -5.93
N PRO A 26 8.41 -21.06 -6.46
CA PRO A 26 7.52 -22.06 -7.04
C PRO A 26 6.61 -22.65 -5.94
N TYR A 27 5.41 -22.09 -5.86
CA TYR A 27 4.18 -22.65 -5.29
C TYR A 27 4.32 -23.47 -3.98
N ALA A 28 4.73 -22.80 -2.90
CA ALA A 28 4.38 -23.21 -1.55
C ALA A 28 3.80 -21.97 -0.84
N PRO A 29 2.46 -21.85 -0.73
CA PRO A 29 1.86 -20.74 -0.01
C PRO A 29 2.29 -20.82 1.46
N HIS A 30 2.82 -19.73 2.01
CA HIS A 30 3.24 -19.55 3.41
C HIS A 30 4.61 -20.06 3.86
N VAL A 31 5.54 -20.39 2.95
CA VAL A 31 6.95 -20.51 3.37
C VAL A 31 7.64 -19.16 3.25
N SER A 32 8.09 -18.62 4.38
CA SER A 32 9.04 -17.51 4.43
C SER A 32 10.28 -17.91 3.63
N TYR A 33 10.37 -17.44 2.39
CA TYR A 33 11.50 -17.73 1.53
C TYR A 33 12.64 -16.79 1.92
N SER A 34 13.50 -17.22 2.82
CA SER A 34 14.88 -16.77 2.80
C SER A 34 15.50 -17.34 1.53
N GLY A 35 16.06 -16.50 0.66
CA GLY A 35 16.94 -17.00 -0.40
C GLY A 35 18.05 -17.90 0.17
N PRO A 36 18.83 -18.59 -0.67
CA PRO A 36 19.95 -19.42 -0.21
C PRO A 36 20.92 -18.68 0.75
N ASP A 37 20.95 -17.34 0.68
CA ASP A 37 21.76 -16.47 1.54
C ASP A 37 20.98 -15.77 2.68
N GLY A 38 19.70 -16.08 2.90
CA GLY A 38 18.89 -15.35 3.89
C GLY A 38 18.31 -14.02 3.38
N ASN A 39 18.75 -13.55 2.20
CA ASN A 39 18.37 -12.25 1.69
C ASN A 39 16.93 -12.22 1.18
N VAL A 40 16.15 -11.32 1.76
CA VAL A 40 14.78 -11.00 1.37
C VAL A 40 14.80 -9.66 0.61
N PRO A 41 14.12 -9.53 -0.54
CA PRO A 41 14.01 -8.25 -1.24
C PRO A 41 13.47 -7.16 -0.32
N THR A 42 14.17 -6.03 -0.33
CA THR A 42 13.84 -4.83 0.44
C THR A 42 13.80 -3.61 -0.47
N ALA A 43 12.90 -2.67 -0.17
CA ALA A 43 12.94 -1.33 -0.76
C ALA A 43 14.03 -0.43 -0.14
N GLY A 44 14.66 -0.88 0.95
CA GLY A 44 15.75 -0.19 1.64
C GLY A 44 15.36 1.22 2.08
N ASN A 45 16.18 2.21 1.75
CA ASN A 45 15.92 3.64 2.00
C ASN A 45 15.35 4.35 0.75
N GLY A 46 14.69 3.62 -0.14
CA GLY A 46 14.18 4.18 -1.39
C GLY A 46 13.00 5.14 -1.18
N THR A 47 12.85 6.10 -2.08
CA THR A 47 11.66 6.97 -2.14
C THR A 47 10.89 6.65 -3.41
N PHE A 48 9.59 6.38 -3.26
CA PHE A 48 8.71 5.92 -4.34
C PHE A 48 7.48 6.82 -4.43
N HIS A 49 7.33 7.48 -5.58
CA HIS A 49 6.16 8.32 -5.87
C HIS A 49 5.22 7.58 -6.82
N ASN A 50 3.99 7.33 -6.37
CA ASN A 50 2.91 6.73 -7.15
C ASN A 50 1.90 7.80 -7.56
N TYR A 51 1.97 8.25 -8.82
CA TYR A 51 1.08 9.30 -9.32
C TYR A 51 -0.25 8.76 -9.82
N GLY A 52 -1.33 9.46 -9.45
CA GLY A 52 -2.70 9.32 -9.97
C GLY A 52 -2.81 9.32 -11.49
N GLY A 53 -3.92 8.79 -12.01
CA GLY A 53 -4.31 9.06 -13.40
C GLY A 53 -4.77 10.51 -13.54
N GLU A 54 -4.36 11.22 -14.60
CA GLU A 54 -4.69 12.64 -14.81
C GLU A 54 -5.85 12.88 -15.80
N ALA A 55 -6.35 11.81 -16.42
CA ALA A 55 -7.44 11.86 -17.38
C ALA A 55 -8.54 10.88 -16.96
N LYS A 56 -9.75 11.11 -17.47
CA LYS A 56 -10.90 10.26 -17.18
C LYS A 56 -10.58 8.80 -17.50
N TYR A 57 -10.74 7.92 -16.52
CA TYR A 57 -10.43 6.48 -16.60
C TYR A 57 -8.95 6.14 -16.80
N ALA A 58 -8.05 7.12 -16.76
CA ALA A 58 -6.62 6.85 -16.83
C ALA A 58 -6.17 6.08 -15.59
N LYS A 59 -5.32 5.08 -15.82
CA LYS A 59 -4.69 4.33 -14.76
C LYS A 59 -3.37 5.00 -14.37
N GLY A 60 -3.23 5.53 -13.15
CA GLY A 60 -1.94 5.88 -12.54
C GLY A 60 -1.09 4.68 -12.06
N CYS A 61 -0.05 4.92 -11.27
CA CYS A 61 0.96 3.91 -10.90
C CYS A 61 0.77 3.29 -9.52
N PHE A 62 1.36 2.11 -9.27
CA PHE A 62 1.32 1.53 -7.92
C PHE A 62 2.67 0.93 -7.53
N THR A 63 2.91 0.91 -6.22
CA THR A 63 4.00 0.15 -5.60
C THR A 63 3.40 -1.01 -4.82
N GLU A 64 3.81 -2.24 -5.11
CA GLU A 64 3.31 -3.45 -4.45
C GLU A 64 4.43 -4.20 -3.72
N PHE A 65 4.17 -4.54 -2.47
CA PHE A 65 4.91 -5.49 -1.64
C PHE A 65 4.05 -6.74 -1.46
N SER A 66 4.56 -7.91 -1.86
CA SER A 66 3.82 -9.18 -1.78
C SER A 66 4.74 -10.35 -1.43
N ASN A 67 4.18 -11.40 -0.84
CA ASN A 67 4.91 -12.48 -0.16
C ASN A 67 5.78 -11.93 0.99
N ALA A 68 6.79 -12.68 1.41
CA ALA A 68 7.71 -12.30 2.48
C ALA A 68 8.76 -11.27 1.99
N VAL A 69 8.36 -10.03 1.69
CA VAL A 69 9.25 -8.89 1.36
C VAL A 69 9.08 -7.75 2.38
N THR A 70 10.04 -6.82 2.45
CA THR A 70 9.98 -5.68 3.38
C THR A 70 10.09 -4.33 2.67
N ALA A 71 9.31 -3.34 3.11
CA ALA A 71 9.49 -1.94 2.73
C ALA A 71 10.66 -1.28 3.48
N ASP A 72 11.09 -1.86 4.60
CA ASP A 72 12.24 -1.41 5.41
C ASP A 72 12.15 0.06 5.83
N CYS A 73 13.03 0.94 5.34
CA CYS A 73 13.07 2.37 5.67
C CYS A 73 12.56 3.24 4.50
N ALA A 74 11.77 2.67 3.59
CA ALA A 74 11.32 3.36 2.39
C ALA A 74 10.34 4.49 2.72
N THR A 75 10.35 5.52 1.88
CA THR A 75 9.32 6.56 1.84
C THR A 75 8.38 6.28 0.67
N LEU A 76 7.12 5.99 0.97
CA LEU A 76 6.11 5.56 0.02
C LEU A 76 5.04 6.65 -0.09
N ILE A 77 4.92 7.26 -1.26
CA ILE A 77 4.05 8.42 -1.47
C ILE A 77 3.02 8.08 -2.54
N ALA A 78 1.73 8.17 -2.20
CA ALA A 78 0.62 7.95 -3.12
C ALA A 78 -0.16 9.24 -3.36
N TYR A 79 -0.29 9.62 -4.64
CA TYR A 79 -1.14 10.72 -5.07
C TYR A 79 -2.43 10.18 -5.67
N GLY A 80 -3.58 10.74 -5.29
CA GLY A 80 -4.84 10.42 -5.93
C GLY A 80 -4.91 10.92 -7.38
N GLY A 81 -5.94 10.46 -8.09
CA GLY A 81 -6.18 10.81 -9.49
C GLY A 81 -6.90 12.14 -9.64
N SER A 82 -6.77 12.76 -10.81
CA SER A 82 -7.47 13.99 -11.18
C SER A 82 -8.29 13.81 -12.46
N ASN A 83 -9.26 14.69 -12.70
CA ASN A 83 -10.14 14.67 -13.88
C ASN A 83 -10.87 13.33 -14.13
N GLY A 84 -11.25 12.62 -13.06
CA GLY A 84 -11.86 11.30 -13.14
C GLY A 84 -10.88 10.16 -13.43
N GLY A 85 -9.58 10.40 -13.28
CA GLY A 85 -8.56 9.37 -13.22
C GLY A 85 -8.61 8.61 -11.89
N GLU A 86 -8.21 7.36 -11.92
CA GLU A 86 -8.26 6.48 -10.76
C GLU A 86 -7.14 6.79 -9.75
N PRO A 87 -7.42 6.76 -8.42
CA PRO A 87 -6.43 6.99 -7.37
C PRO A 87 -5.36 5.91 -7.35
N ARG A 88 -4.23 6.20 -6.68
CA ARG A 88 -3.11 5.27 -6.62
C ARG A 88 -2.73 4.75 -5.28
N GLN A 89 -2.05 3.61 -5.34
CA GLN A 89 -2.03 2.64 -4.27
C GLN A 89 -0.59 2.29 -3.93
N ILE A 90 -0.31 2.36 -2.64
CA ILE A 90 0.75 1.59 -2.02
C ILE A 90 0.08 0.33 -1.51
N LYS A 91 0.55 -0.84 -1.93
CA LYS A 91 -0.10 -2.11 -1.62
C LYS A 91 0.82 -3.02 -0.84
N PHE A 92 0.32 -3.52 0.28
CA PHE A 92 0.90 -4.62 1.04
C PHE A 92 -0.04 -5.83 0.96
N ALA A 93 0.48 -6.97 0.55
CA ALA A 93 -0.24 -8.22 0.43
C ALA A 93 0.53 -9.37 1.06
N ASP A 94 -0.16 -10.48 1.35
CA ASP A 94 0.40 -11.68 1.97
C ASP A 94 1.16 -11.30 3.27
N ASP A 95 2.30 -11.96 3.52
CA ASP A 95 3.13 -11.77 4.71
C ASP A 95 4.17 -10.63 4.57
N SER A 96 3.88 -9.62 3.72
CA SER A 96 4.80 -8.50 3.52
C SER A 96 4.88 -7.59 4.75
N LEU A 97 6.03 -6.95 4.96
CA LEU A 97 6.33 -6.13 6.13
C LEU A 97 6.52 -4.66 5.75
N GLY A 98 5.94 -3.76 6.54
CA GLY A 98 6.17 -2.31 6.42
C GLY A 98 7.44 -1.86 7.14
N ALA A 99 7.77 -2.48 8.28
CA ALA A 99 8.93 -2.15 9.11
C ALA A 99 8.99 -0.66 9.46
N ASN A 100 10.10 0.03 9.14
CA ASN A 100 10.30 1.44 9.44
C ASN A 100 9.79 2.38 8.32
N ALA A 101 8.99 1.88 7.38
CA ALA A 101 8.57 2.66 6.24
C ALA A 101 7.64 3.81 6.65
N ALA A 102 7.78 4.93 5.94
CA ALA A 102 6.90 6.07 6.04
C ALA A 102 5.92 6.07 4.86
N VAL A 103 4.63 6.25 5.13
CA VAL A 103 3.57 6.31 4.12
C VAL A 103 2.95 7.70 4.10
N GLU A 104 2.86 8.30 2.92
CA GLU A 104 2.16 9.56 2.70
C GLU A 104 1.05 9.40 1.66
N LEU A 105 -0.15 9.81 2.03
CA LEU A 105 -1.32 9.80 1.16
C LEU A 105 -1.70 11.24 0.83
N HIS A 106 -1.73 11.57 -0.46
CA HIS A 106 -2.01 12.91 -0.96
C HIS A 106 -3.22 12.89 -1.87
N ASN A 107 -4.13 13.85 -1.72
CA ASN A 107 -5.22 14.09 -2.69
C ASN A 107 -6.06 12.85 -3.04
N GLY A 108 -6.32 11.96 -2.07
CA GLY A 108 -7.05 10.71 -2.26
C GLY A 108 -6.15 9.53 -2.65
N GLY A 109 -4.84 9.63 -2.36
CA GLY A 109 -3.92 8.49 -2.41
C GLY A 109 -4.36 7.38 -1.45
N MET A 110 -4.00 6.13 -1.76
CA MET A 110 -4.51 4.97 -1.04
C MET A 110 -3.40 4.05 -0.51
N LEU A 111 -3.56 3.60 0.73
CA LEU A 111 -2.85 2.45 1.29
C LEU A 111 -3.77 1.23 1.24
N ALA A 112 -3.39 0.19 0.50
CA ALA A 112 -4.18 -1.01 0.29
C ALA A 112 -3.58 -2.22 1.01
N LEU A 113 -4.35 -2.81 1.92
CA LEU A 113 -4.04 -4.04 2.68
C LEU A 113 -4.93 -5.21 2.22
N SER A 114 -5.57 -5.04 1.07
CA SER A 114 -6.38 -6.08 0.44
C SER A 114 -5.49 -7.28 0.15
N TYR A 115 -5.72 -8.40 0.84
CA TYR A 115 -4.91 -9.64 0.86
C TYR A 115 -3.71 -9.69 1.80
N HIS A 116 -3.47 -8.68 2.64
CA HIS A 116 -2.43 -8.78 3.68
C HIS A 116 -2.83 -9.77 4.79
N THR A 117 -1.88 -10.57 5.27
CA THR A 117 -2.08 -11.51 6.37
C THR A 117 -1.43 -10.98 7.65
N GLY A 118 -2.24 -10.80 8.70
CA GLY A 118 -1.77 -10.31 9.99
C GLY A 118 -1.84 -8.80 10.14
N VAL A 119 -0.95 -8.23 10.95
CA VAL A 119 -0.88 -6.78 11.21
C VAL A 119 0.26 -6.21 10.39
N LEU A 120 -0.03 -5.25 9.51
CA LEU A 120 1.00 -4.42 8.89
C LEU A 120 1.46 -3.38 9.92
N THR A 121 2.74 -3.41 10.29
CA THR A 121 3.36 -2.33 11.05
C THR A 121 4.18 -1.43 10.11
N ILE A 122 3.94 -0.13 10.18
CA ILE A 122 4.70 0.94 9.54
C ILE A 122 5.14 1.96 10.59
N LYS A 123 6.17 2.74 10.28
CA LYS A 123 6.65 3.77 11.20
C LYS A 123 5.68 4.93 11.30
N SER A 124 5.35 5.52 10.16
CA SER A 124 4.48 6.69 10.10
C SER A 124 3.49 6.62 8.96
N LEU A 125 2.32 7.25 9.19
CA LEU A 125 1.28 7.44 8.20
C LEU A 125 0.79 8.88 8.25
N ALA A 126 0.95 9.60 7.15
CA ALA A 126 0.45 10.95 6.98
C ALA A 126 -0.58 11.02 5.84
N ALA A 127 -1.59 11.87 6.00
CA ALA A 127 -2.55 12.18 4.96
C ALA A 127 -2.64 13.70 4.76
N TYR A 128 -2.45 14.12 3.50
CA TYR A 128 -2.48 15.51 3.06
C TYR A 128 -3.72 15.70 2.16
N ASP A 129 -4.62 16.59 2.56
CA ASP A 129 -5.93 16.88 1.96
C ASP A 129 -6.94 15.72 2.07
N SER A 130 -6.58 14.53 1.58
CA SER A 130 -7.36 13.31 1.72
C SER A 130 -6.50 12.07 1.47
N GLY A 131 -6.86 10.98 2.11
CA GLY A 131 -6.26 9.66 1.92
C GLY A 131 -7.26 8.55 2.16
N ALA A 132 -7.01 7.38 1.60
CA ALA A 132 -7.82 6.20 1.81
C ALA A 132 -6.98 5.05 2.36
N ILE A 133 -7.54 4.31 3.31
CA ILE A 133 -6.99 3.04 3.78
C ILE A 133 -7.99 1.97 3.38
N GLN A 134 -7.59 1.10 2.47
CA GLN A 134 -8.40 -0.03 2.04
C GLN A 134 -7.98 -1.30 2.77
N ILE A 135 -8.92 -1.93 3.47
CA ILE A 135 -8.69 -3.14 4.26
C ILE A 135 -9.63 -4.26 3.77
N GLN A 136 -9.14 -5.49 3.73
CA GLN A 136 -10.01 -6.63 3.41
C GLN A 136 -10.97 -6.96 4.56
N LEU A 137 -12.21 -7.30 4.19
CA LEU A 137 -13.13 -8.02 5.06
C LEU A 137 -13.01 -9.51 4.79
N GLY A 138 -12.67 -10.30 5.81
CA GLY A 138 -12.44 -11.73 5.67
C GLY A 138 -12.46 -12.51 6.97
N LYS A 139 -12.05 -13.78 6.89
CA LYS A 139 -11.83 -14.63 8.08
C LYS A 139 -10.50 -14.32 8.78
N THR A 140 -9.53 -13.84 8.01
CA THR A 140 -8.24 -13.37 8.50
C THR A 140 -8.38 -11.91 8.88
N THR A 141 -7.98 -11.56 10.10
CA THR A 141 -7.84 -10.18 10.52
C THR A 141 -6.64 -9.57 9.79
N SER A 142 -6.87 -8.47 9.10
CA SER A 142 -5.81 -7.60 8.58
C SER A 142 -5.81 -6.34 9.42
N GLY A 143 -4.69 -6.04 10.08
CA GLY A 143 -4.52 -4.88 10.94
C GLY A 143 -3.53 -3.88 10.37
N LEU A 144 -3.62 -2.63 10.81
CA LEU A 144 -2.63 -1.60 10.56
C LEU A 144 -2.16 -1.03 11.91
N ALA A 145 -0.87 -1.11 12.18
CA ALA A 145 -0.24 -0.50 13.34
C ALA A 145 0.75 0.58 12.86
N VAL A 146 0.65 1.76 13.45
CA VAL A 146 1.58 2.88 13.23
C VAL A 146 2.40 3.01 14.50
N SER A 147 3.71 2.79 14.41
CA SER A 147 4.55 2.68 15.61
C SER A 147 5.04 4.02 16.17
N ASP A 148 5.01 5.08 15.37
CA ASP A 148 5.56 6.39 15.72
C ASP A 148 4.50 7.49 15.52
N GLU A 149 4.27 7.92 14.28
CA GLU A 149 3.46 9.09 13.99
C GLU A 149 2.27 8.77 13.07
N LEU A 150 1.06 9.02 13.56
CA LEU A 150 -0.17 9.08 12.77
C LEU A 150 -0.61 10.53 12.66
N ASN A 151 -0.41 11.13 11.49
CA ASN A 151 -0.61 12.57 11.27
C ASN A 151 -1.58 12.84 10.11
N PRO A 152 -2.90 12.74 10.34
CA PRO A 152 -3.84 13.40 9.44
C PRO A 152 -3.68 14.91 9.63
N TYR A 153 -3.27 15.63 8.58
CA TYR A 153 -3.21 17.09 8.63
C TYR A 153 -4.60 17.66 8.99
N SER A 154 -4.66 18.87 9.56
CA SER A 154 -5.81 19.38 10.35
C SER A 154 -7.19 19.35 9.69
N ASP A 155 -7.25 19.23 8.37
CA ASP A 155 -8.43 19.15 7.51
C ASP A 155 -8.46 17.90 6.61
N ALA A 156 -7.43 17.05 6.69
CA ALA A 156 -7.31 15.85 5.88
C ALA A 156 -8.33 14.80 6.31
N ILE A 157 -9.08 14.28 5.33
CA ILE A 157 -10.00 13.17 5.53
C ILE A 157 -9.27 11.85 5.26
N VAL A 158 -9.27 10.95 6.25
CA VAL A 158 -8.82 9.57 6.07
C VAL A 158 -10.03 8.66 5.98
N ASP A 159 -10.33 8.20 4.76
CA ASP A 159 -11.42 7.26 4.50
C ASP A 159 -10.97 5.83 4.76
N PHE A 160 -11.82 5.04 5.41
CA PHE A 160 -11.65 3.60 5.54
C PHE A 160 -12.56 2.90 4.54
N ASP A 161 -11.95 2.28 3.53
CA ASP A 161 -12.65 1.46 2.54
C ASP A 161 -12.52 -0.02 2.90
N PHE A 162 -13.63 -0.74 2.81
CA PHE A 162 -13.72 -2.14 3.20
C PHE A 162 -13.95 -2.99 1.96
N TYR A 163 -12.87 -3.57 1.43
CA TYR A 163 -12.96 -4.45 0.29
C TYR A 163 -13.46 -5.84 0.71
N SER A 164 -14.49 -6.34 0.03
CA SER A 164 -14.91 -7.73 0.19
C SER A 164 -15.27 -8.37 -1.14
N LYS A 165 -14.78 -9.60 -1.36
CA LYS A 165 -15.24 -10.45 -2.46
C LYS A 165 -16.75 -10.75 -2.39
N ARG A 166 -17.35 -10.61 -1.20
CA ARG A 166 -18.79 -10.76 -0.98
C ARG A 166 -19.36 -9.40 -0.64
N LYS A 167 -20.42 -8.98 -1.32
CA LYS A 167 -21.10 -7.72 -0.99
C LYS A 167 -21.42 -7.69 0.51
N PRO A 168 -21.04 -6.61 1.24
CA PRO A 168 -21.48 -6.43 2.61
C PRO A 168 -23.00 -6.57 2.67
N ARG A 169 -23.49 -7.33 3.64
CA ARG A 169 -24.92 -7.52 3.82
C ARG A 169 -25.46 -6.29 4.53
N ARG A 170 -26.42 -5.61 3.90
CA ARG A 170 -27.13 -4.48 4.52
C ARG A 170 -27.67 -4.89 5.89
N GLY A 171 -27.42 -4.09 6.92
CA GLY A 171 -27.87 -4.34 8.29
C GLY A 171 -27.06 -5.38 9.07
N LYS A 172 -25.95 -5.90 8.53
CA LYS A 172 -24.98 -6.68 9.31
C LYS A 172 -23.94 -5.75 9.92
N SER A 173 -23.71 -5.88 11.22
CA SER A 173 -22.58 -5.28 11.89
C SER A 173 -21.29 -6.00 11.50
N TYR A 174 -20.23 -5.23 11.30
CA TYR A 174 -18.88 -5.70 11.06
C TYR A 174 -18.00 -5.10 12.16
N THR A 175 -17.17 -5.93 12.78
CA THR A 175 -16.26 -5.48 13.82
C THR A 175 -14.91 -5.17 13.19
N ILE A 176 -14.47 -3.92 13.34
CA ILE A 176 -13.07 -3.54 13.13
C ILE A 176 -12.38 -3.90 14.44
N LEU A 177 -11.58 -4.98 14.43
CA LEU A 177 -10.90 -5.45 15.63
C LEU A 177 -9.64 -4.62 15.84
N SER A 178 -9.57 -3.96 17.00
CA SER A 178 -8.38 -3.31 17.56
C SER A 178 -7.46 -4.32 18.23
#